data_AF-A0A1D6M6F4-F1
#
_entry.id   AF-A0A1D6M6F4-F1
#
_cell.length_a   1.000
_cell.length_b   1.000
_cell.length_c   1.000
_cell.angle_alpha   90.00
_cell.angle_beta   90.00
_cell.angle_gamma   90.00
#
_symmetry.space_group_name_H-M   'P 1'
#
loop_
_entity.id
_entity.type
_entity.pdbx_description
1 polymer ?
#
loop_
_entity_poly.entity_id
_entity_poly.type
_entity_poly.pdbx_seq_one_letter_code
_entity_poly.pdbx_strand_id
1 'polypeptide(L)'
;MALLQHQPATHTPARRFCRAPTNRAGRKPPQHMQRLASSRRLLQAALAPARANSSLSAAAVAAPAPANGAFPKMPAFDYTPPPYDGPRAEEIFRKRAQFLSPSLFHFYDRPLNIVEGKMQYLFDEDGRRYLDAFGGIATVCCGHCHPDVVEAIVNQAKRIQHSTVLYLNHAIADFAEALASKMPGDLKVVFFTNSGTEANELALMIARLYTGCNDIISLRNGYHGNAAGTMGATAQSNWKFNVVQTGVHHALNPDPFRGAFGSDGEKYARDVQEIIEFGTTGRVGGFISEAIQVFQYQSVG
;
A
#
# COMPACT_ATOMS: atom_id res chain seq x y z
N MET A 1 -22.45 10.78 37.61
CA MET A 1 -23.71 10.56 38.35
C MET A 1 -24.85 10.53 37.33
N ALA A 2 -25.74 9.54 37.42
CA ALA A 2 -26.90 9.20 36.59
C ALA A 2 -26.75 7.88 35.79
N LEU A 3 -27.26 6.82 36.40
CA LEU A 3 -27.49 5.47 35.86
C LEU A 3 -28.61 5.47 34.82
N LEU A 4 -28.53 4.56 33.84
CA LEU A 4 -29.71 3.85 33.34
C LEU A 4 -29.37 2.39 33.03
N GLN A 5 -30.16 1.50 33.62
CA GLN A 5 -30.03 0.05 33.68
C GLN A 5 -30.63 -0.61 32.43
N HIS A 6 -30.00 -1.67 31.93
CA HIS A 6 -30.55 -2.58 30.94
C HIS A 6 -31.16 -3.81 31.63
N GLN A 7 -32.41 -4.14 31.31
CA GLN A 7 -33.04 -5.44 31.64
C GLN A 7 -32.77 -6.48 30.54
N PRO A 8 -32.71 -7.79 30.88
CA PRO A 8 -32.54 -8.87 29.91
C PRO A 8 -33.87 -9.48 29.44
N ALA A 9 -33.96 -9.80 28.14
CA ALA A 9 -35.08 -10.52 27.55
C ALA A 9 -34.89 -12.05 27.66
N THR A 10 -35.98 -12.73 28.03
CA THR A 10 -36.12 -14.17 28.19
C THR A 10 -36.28 -14.90 26.85
N HIS A 11 -35.51 -15.96 26.62
CA HIS A 11 -35.69 -16.89 25.50
C HIS A 11 -36.34 -18.20 25.96
N THR A 12 -37.40 -18.61 25.26
CA THR A 12 -38.03 -19.95 25.35
C THR A 12 -37.57 -20.83 24.17
N PRO A 13 -37.30 -22.13 24.34
CA PRO A 13 -36.81 -22.99 23.26
C PRO A 13 -37.88 -23.95 22.72
N ALA A 14 -37.87 -24.21 21.40
CA ALA A 14 -38.31 -25.48 20.81
C ALA A 14 -37.96 -25.59 19.32
N ARG A 15 -37.13 -26.57 18.94
CA ARG A 15 -37.52 -27.76 18.14
C ARG A 15 -36.29 -28.54 17.63
N ARG A 16 -36.48 -29.86 17.64
CA ARG A 16 -35.54 -30.96 17.32
C ARG A 16 -35.41 -31.23 15.80
N PHE A 17 -34.45 -32.12 15.51
CA PHE A 17 -34.16 -32.94 14.31
C PHE A 17 -32.99 -32.39 13.46
N CYS A 18 -31.93 -33.13 13.11
CA CYS A 18 -31.72 -34.56 12.91
C CYS A 18 -30.36 -35.06 13.43
N ARG A 19 -30.30 -36.35 13.80
CA ARG A 19 -29.10 -37.08 14.24
C ARG A 19 -28.23 -37.49 13.04
N ALA A 20 -26.91 -37.41 13.21
CA ALA A 20 -25.91 -38.09 12.36
C ALA A 20 -25.68 -39.54 12.84
N PRO A 21 -25.47 -40.52 11.94
CA PRO A 21 -25.10 -41.88 12.34
C PRO A 21 -23.59 -42.03 12.56
N THR A 22 -23.26 -42.82 13.57
CA THR A 22 -21.92 -43.19 14.05
C THR A 22 -21.30 -44.36 13.28
N ASN A 23 -19.97 -44.32 13.20
CA ASN A 23 -18.98 -45.37 12.88
C ASN A 23 -19.45 -46.84 12.77
N ARG A 24 -19.02 -47.49 11.68
CA ARG A 24 -18.70 -48.94 11.66
C ARG A 24 -17.29 -49.16 11.15
N ALA A 25 -16.47 -49.79 12.00
CA ALA A 25 -15.14 -50.27 11.71
C ALA A 25 -15.17 -51.57 10.89
N GLY A 26 -14.10 -51.82 10.12
CA GLY A 26 -13.69 -53.17 9.73
C GLY A 26 -13.84 -53.55 8.25
N ARG A 27 -13.01 -52.97 7.37
CA ARG A 27 -12.55 -53.64 6.13
C ARG A 27 -11.10 -53.25 5.84
N LYS A 28 -10.21 -54.24 5.75
CA LYS A 28 -8.81 -54.08 5.33
C LYS A 28 -8.78 -53.77 3.81
N PRO A 29 -7.95 -52.82 3.34
CA PRO A 29 -7.86 -52.52 1.92
C PRO A 29 -7.04 -53.60 1.15
N PRO A 30 -7.37 -53.86 -0.13
CA PRO A 30 -6.74 -54.89 -0.95
C PRO A 30 -5.29 -54.56 -1.38
N GLN A 31 -4.53 -55.61 -1.70
CA GLN A 31 -3.08 -55.64 -1.96
C GLN A 31 -2.61 -54.96 -3.27
N HIS A 32 -2.91 -53.66 -3.46
CA HIS A 32 -2.23 -52.82 -4.45
C HIS A 32 -1.58 -51.56 -3.81
N MET A 33 -1.63 -51.40 -2.49
CA MET A 33 -1.01 -50.26 -1.78
C MET A 33 0.43 -50.54 -1.29
N GLN A 34 1.30 -51.07 -2.15
CA GLN A 34 2.75 -51.21 -1.87
C GLN A 34 3.66 -50.45 -2.86
N ARG A 35 3.15 -49.43 -3.55
CA ARG A 35 3.95 -48.51 -4.38
C ARG A 35 3.74 -47.02 -4.04
N LEU A 36 3.60 -46.68 -2.77
CA LEU A 36 3.48 -45.30 -2.28
C LEU A 36 4.44 -44.98 -1.11
N ALA A 37 5.53 -45.74 -0.98
CA ALA A 37 6.59 -45.48 -0.01
C ALA A 37 7.75 -44.63 -0.55
N SER A 38 7.71 -44.22 -1.83
CA SER A 38 8.72 -43.35 -2.46
C SER A 38 8.30 -41.87 -2.56
N SER A 39 7.05 -41.52 -2.24
CA SER A 39 6.54 -40.13 -2.37
C SER A 39 6.64 -39.29 -1.09
N ARG A 40 7.11 -39.85 0.04
CA ARG A 40 7.31 -39.07 1.29
C ARG A 40 8.55 -38.18 1.28
N ARG A 41 9.54 -38.43 0.41
CA ARG A 41 10.71 -37.54 0.23
C ARG A 41 10.45 -36.37 -0.71
N LEU A 42 9.39 -36.42 -1.52
CA LEU A 42 9.02 -35.33 -2.44
C LEU A 42 8.08 -34.29 -1.80
N LEU A 43 7.35 -34.64 -0.73
CA LEU A 43 6.49 -33.68 -0.02
C LEU A 43 7.20 -32.84 1.05
N GLN A 44 8.36 -33.26 1.57
CA GLN A 44 9.13 -32.44 2.52
C GLN A 44 9.97 -31.34 1.84
N ALA A 45 10.17 -31.41 0.52
CA ALA A 45 10.80 -30.34 -0.26
C ALA A 45 9.84 -29.18 -0.60
N ALA A 46 8.53 -29.37 -0.41
CA ALA A 46 7.49 -28.38 -0.76
C ALA A 46 7.01 -27.52 0.43
N LEU A 47 7.57 -27.73 1.63
CA LEU A 47 7.22 -26.99 2.87
C LEU A 47 8.41 -26.24 3.48
N ALA A 48 9.55 -26.18 2.79
CA ALA A 48 10.56 -25.20 3.14
C ALA A 48 10.01 -23.81 2.75
N PRO A 49 10.00 -22.80 3.65
CA PRO A 49 9.76 -21.44 3.21
C PRO A 49 10.87 -21.16 2.21
N ALA A 50 10.50 -21.00 0.94
CA ALA A 50 11.38 -20.36 -0.01
C ALA A 50 11.71 -19.01 0.62
N ARG A 51 12.92 -18.89 1.17
CA ARG A 51 13.52 -17.60 1.45
C ARG A 51 13.58 -16.92 0.09
N ALA A 52 12.54 -16.17 -0.24
CA ALA A 52 12.60 -15.17 -1.26
C ALA A 52 13.56 -14.10 -0.71
N ASN A 53 14.86 -14.39 -0.80
CA ASN A 53 15.87 -13.36 -0.91
C ASN A 53 15.54 -12.62 -2.21
N SER A 54 14.55 -11.72 -2.16
CA SER A 54 14.56 -10.56 -3.03
C SER A 54 15.63 -9.62 -2.47
N SER A 55 16.89 -10.06 -2.54
CA SER A 55 17.98 -9.11 -2.61
C SER A 55 17.69 -8.32 -3.87
N LEU A 56 17.19 -7.10 -3.71
CA LEU A 56 17.35 -6.05 -4.70
C LEU A 56 18.85 -5.77 -4.82
N SER A 57 19.60 -6.74 -5.37
CA SER A 57 20.77 -6.41 -6.15
C SER A 57 20.22 -5.90 -7.47
N ALA A 58 19.67 -4.68 -7.43
CA ALA A 58 20.05 -3.78 -8.48
C ALA A 58 21.57 -3.78 -8.35
N ALA A 59 22.26 -4.45 -9.28
CA ALA A 59 23.60 -4.02 -9.58
C ALA A 59 23.41 -2.54 -9.90
N ALA A 60 23.61 -1.69 -8.89
CA ALA A 60 24.00 -0.34 -9.12
C ALA A 60 25.17 -0.54 -10.07
N VAL A 61 24.95 -0.27 -11.35
CA VAL A 61 26.03 0.14 -12.21
C VAL A 61 26.53 1.34 -11.45
N ALA A 62 27.52 1.10 -10.59
CA ALA A 62 28.13 2.11 -9.78
C ALA A 62 28.60 3.09 -10.82
N ALA A 63 27.87 4.21 -10.95
CA ALA A 63 28.32 5.28 -11.81
C ALA A 63 29.79 5.47 -11.43
N PRO A 64 30.71 5.40 -12.40
CA PRO A 64 32.13 5.49 -12.10
C PRO A 64 32.30 6.68 -11.16
N ALA A 65 32.85 6.42 -9.97
CA ALA A 65 33.02 7.45 -8.96
C ALA A 65 33.61 8.67 -9.66
N PRO A 66 32.99 9.86 -9.54
CA PRO A 66 33.39 11.01 -10.32
C PRO A 66 34.89 11.18 -10.19
N ALA A 67 35.59 11.21 -11.33
CA ALA A 67 37.05 11.15 -11.43
C ALA A 67 37.78 12.34 -10.76
N ASN A 68 37.03 13.22 -10.09
CA ASN A 68 37.52 14.21 -9.14
C ASN A 68 36.67 14.09 -7.87
N GLY A 69 37.25 13.57 -6.79
CA GLY A 69 36.61 13.25 -5.51
C GLY A 69 36.07 14.43 -4.69
N ALA A 70 35.51 15.45 -5.33
CA ALA A 70 34.77 16.51 -4.67
C ALA A 70 33.28 16.14 -4.66
N PHE A 71 32.83 15.44 -3.63
CA PHE A 71 31.40 15.41 -3.33
C PHE A 71 30.91 16.86 -3.18
N PRO A 72 29.74 17.22 -3.76
CA PRO A 72 29.20 18.56 -3.59
C PRO A 72 29.04 18.86 -2.10
N LYS A 73 29.66 19.94 -1.64
CA LYS A 73 29.55 20.39 -0.25
C LYS A 73 28.11 20.82 -0.02
N MET A 74 27.46 20.25 1.00
CA MET A 74 26.11 20.65 1.34
C MET A 74 26.05 22.15 1.70
N PRO A 75 24.99 22.87 1.32
CA PRO A 75 24.78 24.26 1.72
C PRO A 75 24.83 24.45 3.24
N ALA A 76 25.17 25.66 3.68
CA ALA A 76 25.02 26.03 5.08
C ALA A 76 23.55 25.88 5.51
N PHE A 77 23.33 25.47 6.75
CA PHE A 77 21.99 25.33 7.33
C PHE A 77 22.11 25.57 8.83
N ASP A 78 21.39 26.58 9.32
CA ASP A 78 21.45 27.03 10.70
C ASP A 78 20.53 26.19 11.59
N TYR A 79 20.89 24.92 11.74
CA TYR A 79 20.21 23.98 12.63
C TYR A 79 21.16 22.85 13.01
N THR A 80 21.21 22.54 14.29
CA THR A 80 21.90 21.36 14.83
C THR A 80 20.89 20.55 15.64
N PRO A 81 20.72 19.25 15.35
CA PRO A 81 19.81 18.41 16.12
C PRO A 81 20.29 18.32 17.58
N PRO A 82 19.39 18.15 18.56
CA PRO A 82 19.80 17.79 19.91
C PRO A 82 20.55 16.44 19.92
N PRO A 83 21.43 16.18 20.90
CA PRO A 83 22.07 14.87 21.04
C PRO A 83 21.04 13.75 21.14
N TYR A 84 21.25 12.67 20.37
CA TYR A 84 20.40 11.49 20.41
C TYR A 84 20.91 10.50 21.45
N ASP A 85 20.05 10.11 22.39
CA ASP A 85 20.33 9.17 23.49
C ASP A 85 19.51 7.86 23.39
N GLY A 86 18.81 7.65 22.28
CA GLY A 86 17.96 6.48 22.03
C GLY A 86 18.72 5.23 21.54
N PRO A 87 17.98 4.13 21.24
CA PRO A 87 18.58 2.90 20.75
C PRO A 87 19.27 3.10 19.41
N ARG A 88 20.39 2.40 19.21
CA ARG A 88 21.17 2.44 17.95
C ARG A 88 20.54 1.57 16.87
N ALA A 89 20.89 1.83 15.62
CA ALA A 89 20.38 1.13 14.43
C ALA A 89 20.38 -0.41 14.56
N GLU A 90 21.44 -0.99 15.11
CA GLU A 90 21.58 -2.45 15.28
C GLU A 90 20.53 -3.02 16.27
N GLU A 91 20.27 -2.31 17.37
CA GLU A 91 19.25 -2.73 18.32
C GLU A 91 17.84 -2.62 17.72
N ILE A 92 17.59 -1.53 16.99
CA ILE A 92 16.33 -1.32 16.27
C ILE A 92 16.13 -2.44 15.25
N PHE A 93 17.16 -2.78 14.47
CA PHE A 93 17.10 -3.85 13.47
C PHE A 93 16.73 -5.20 14.10
N ARG A 94 17.36 -5.55 15.23
CA ARG A 94 17.04 -6.76 15.99
C ARG A 94 15.58 -6.76 16.49
N LYS A 95 15.12 -5.64 17.05
CA LYS A 95 13.72 -5.50 17.51
C LYS A 95 12.74 -5.64 16.34
N ARG A 96 13.03 -5.04 15.18
CA ARG A 96 12.20 -5.18 13.98
C ARG A 96 12.11 -6.65 13.54
N ALA A 97 13.24 -7.36 13.50
CA ALA A 97 13.28 -8.77 13.13
C ALA A 97 12.49 -9.67 14.10
N GLN A 98 12.43 -9.31 15.39
CA GLN A 98 11.74 -10.08 16.41
C GLN A 98 10.24 -9.77 16.53
N PHE A 99 9.87 -8.49 16.42
CA PHE A 99 8.55 -8.00 16.83
C PHE A 99 7.69 -7.44 15.70
N LEU A 100 8.23 -7.25 14.49
CA LEU A 100 7.47 -6.74 13.35
C LEU A 100 7.25 -7.81 12.28
N SER A 101 6.19 -7.63 11.49
CA SER A 101 5.93 -8.47 10.32
C SER A 101 7.10 -8.37 9.32
N PRO A 102 7.54 -9.49 8.72
CA PRO A 102 8.53 -9.48 7.64
C PRO A 102 8.12 -8.66 6.41
N SER A 103 6.82 -8.35 6.27
CA SER A 103 6.31 -7.46 5.20
C SER A 103 6.76 -6.01 5.34
N LEU A 104 7.31 -5.61 6.49
CA LEU A 104 7.84 -4.26 6.75
C LEU A 104 9.35 -4.20 6.41
N PHE A 105 9.64 -4.26 5.12
CA PHE A 105 11.00 -4.23 4.59
C PHE A 105 11.58 -2.82 4.46
N HIS A 106 12.87 -2.73 4.16
CA HIS A 106 13.62 -1.51 3.87
C HIS A 106 14.43 -1.70 2.59
N PHE A 107 14.72 -0.61 1.88
CA PHE A 107 15.40 -0.67 0.59
C PHE A 107 16.93 -0.73 0.67
N TYR A 108 17.51 -0.48 1.85
CA TYR A 108 18.95 -0.27 2.01
C TYR A 108 19.62 -1.44 2.73
N ASP A 109 20.74 -1.93 2.21
CA ASP A 109 21.55 -2.98 2.87
C ASP A 109 21.98 -2.61 4.30
N ARG A 110 22.23 -1.32 4.53
CA ARG A 110 22.48 -0.73 5.84
C ARG A 110 21.39 0.29 6.16
N PRO A 111 20.33 -0.09 6.89
CA PRO A 111 19.28 0.82 7.29
C PRO A 111 19.82 1.98 8.13
N LEU A 112 19.39 3.19 7.81
CA LEU A 112 19.72 4.39 8.59
C LEU A 112 18.74 4.51 9.77
N ASN A 113 19.26 4.85 10.95
CA ASN A 113 18.43 5.31 12.05
C ASN A 113 18.31 6.83 11.95
N ILE A 114 17.21 7.29 11.36
CA ILE A 114 16.87 8.71 11.24
C ILE A 114 16.13 9.12 12.50
N VAL A 115 16.67 10.11 13.21
CA VAL A 115 16.21 10.50 14.55
C VAL A 115 15.65 11.91 14.60
N GLU A 116 15.98 12.75 13.61
CA GLU A 116 15.54 14.14 13.54
C GLU A 116 15.29 14.54 12.07
N GLY A 117 14.32 15.42 11.85
CA GLY A 117 14.02 16.00 10.54
C GLY A 117 13.72 17.49 10.64
N LYS A 118 14.29 18.29 9.74
CA LYS A 118 14.04 19.74 9.66
C LYS A 118 14.04 20.20 8.20
N MET A 119 12.91 20.72 7.75
CA MET A 119 12.68 21.17 6.37
C MET A 119 13.11 20.08 5.36
N GLN A 120 14.05 20.34 4.47
CA GLN A 120 14.53 19.38 3.47
C GLN A 120 15.54 18.36 4.00
N TYR A 121 15.92 18.43 5.28
CA TYR A 121 17.00 17.61 5.82
C TYR A 121 16.53 16.60 6.86
N LEU A 122 17.22 15.46 6.87
CA LEU A 122 17.14 14.43 7.90
C LEU A 122 18.50 14.30 8.60
N PHE A 123 18.49 13.87 9.86
CA PHE A 123 19.69 13.62 10.63
C PHE A 123 19.64 12.23 11.25
N ASP A 124 20.76 11.51 11.20
CA ASP A 124 20.88 10.20 11.85
C ASP A 124 21.31 10.31 13.31
N GLU A 125 21.36 9.14 13.96
CA GLU A 125 21.81 8.94 15.35
C GLU A 125 23.20 9.47 15.69
N ASP A 126 24.05 9.76 14.69
CA ASP A 126 25.39 10.34 14.86
C ASP A 126 25.41 11.85 14.53
N GLY A 127 24.25 12.44 14.27
CA GLY A 127 24.10 13.85 13.89
C GLY A 127 24.49 14.14 12.44
N ARG A 128 24.73 13.12 11.61
CA ARG A 128 25.04 13.33 10.19
C ARG A 128 23.79 13.77 9.45
N ARG A 129 23.94 14.84 8.67
CA ARG A 129 22.86 15.45 7.88
C ARG A 129 22.75 14.84 6.48
N TYR A 130 21.52 14.62 6.03
CA TYR A 130 21.14 14.09 4.72
C TYR A 130 20.13 15.04 4.06
N LEU A 131 20.30 15.32 2.77
CA LEU A 131 19.24 15.93 1.96
C LEU A 131 18.20 14.86 1.62
N ASP A 132 16.95 15.07 2.01
CA ASP A 132 15.86 14.13 1.72
C ASP A 132 15.25 14.41 0.35
N ALA A 133 15.78 13.73 -0.67
CA ALA A 133 15.21 13.73 -2.02
C ALA A 133 14.11 12.66 -2.21
N PHE A 134 13.76 11.92 -1.16
CA PHE A 134 12.72 10.89 -1.19
C PHE A 134 11.38 11.40 -0.61
N GLY A 135 11.45 12.35 0.33
CA GLY A 135 10.32 13.09 0.87
C GLY A 135 9.29 12.18 1.54
N GLY A 136 9.73 11.14 2.24
CA GLY A 136 8.85 10.16 2.88
C GLY A 136 7.93 9.43 1.90
N ILE A 137 8.44 9.03 0.72
CA ILE A 137 7.64 8.50 -0.40
C ILE A 137 6.68 9.59 -0.90
N ALA A 138 7.24 10.76 -1.25
CA ALA A 138 6.51 11.92 -1.77
C ALA A 138 5.32 12.40 -0.88
N THR A 139 5.41 12.23 0.44
CA THR A 139 4.38 12.68 1.41
C THR A 139 4.79 13.94 2.17
N VAL A 140 6.10 14.18 2.34
CA VAL A 140 6.65 15.31 3.10
C VAL A 140 6.92 16.51 2.17
N CYS A 141 5.89 16.95 1.45
CA CYS A 141 6.03 17.99 0.42
C CYS A 141 6.40 19.38 0.98
N CYS A 142 5.98 19.69 2.21
CA CYS A 142 6.29 20.96 2.87
C CYS A 142 7.61 20.91 3.68
N GLY A 143 8.34 19.81 3.63
CA GLY A 143 9.51 19.56 4.49
C GLY A 143 9.16 19.06 5.89
N HIS A 144 10.15 18.44 6.53
CA HIS A 144 10.07 17.86 7.85
C HIS A 144 9.83 18.92 8.93
N CYS A 145 8.89 18.66 9.84
CA CYS A 145 8.61 19.52 10.99
C CYS A 145 8.40 21.00 10.62
N HIS A 146 7.64 21.28 9.54
CA HIS A 146 7.30 22.64 9.13
C HIS A 146 6.57 23.37 10.28
N PRO A 147 7.03 24.56 10.70
CA PRO A 147 6.54 25.23 11.92
C PRO A 147 5.03 25.42 11.91
N ASP A 148 4.46 25.92 10.81
CA ASP A 148 3.02 26.17 10.69
C ASP A 148 2.18 24.88 10.85
N VAL A 149 2.68 23.75 10.32
CA VAL A 149 1.99 22.45 10.40
C VAL A 149 2.07 21.91 11.83
N VAL A 150 3.26 21.95 12.43
CA VAL A 150 3.47 21.47 13.81
C VAL A 150 2.65 22.29 14.79
N GLU A 151 2.66 23.62 14.67
CA GLU A 151 1.88 24.52 15.52
C GLU A 151 0.38 24.23 15.41
N ALA A 152 -0.16 24.10 14.19
CA ALA A 152 -1.57 23.77 13.97
C ALA A 152 -1.97 22.42 14.62
N ILE A 153 -1.13 21.39 14.45
CA ILE A 153 -1.35 20.06 15.06
C ILE A 153 -1.35 20.16 16.59
N VAL A 154 -0.34 20.81 17.18
CA VAL A 154 -0.21 20.96 18.64
C VAL A 154 -1.39 21.74 19.22
N ASN A 155 -1.79 22.84 18.58
CA ASN A 155 -2.90 23.66 19.02
C ASN A 155 -4.22 22.89 18.98
N GLN A 156 -4.47 22.11 17.93
CA GLN A 156 -5.67 21.27 17.83
C GLN A 156 -5.64 20.13 18.86
N ALA A 157 -4.52 19.43 19.01
CA ALA A 157 -4.39 18.30 19.93
C ALA A 157 -4.57 18.69 21.40
N LYS A 158 -4.16 19.91 21.79
CA LYS A 158 -4.42 20.48 23.13
C LYS A 158 -5.92 20.73 23.40
N ARG A 159 -6.73 20.86 22.36
CA ARG A 159 -8.18 21.12 22.45
C ARG A 159 -8.97 19.82 22.35
N ILE A 160 -8.79 19.08 21.25
CA ILE A 160 -9.44 17.80 20.99
C ILE A 160 -8.66 17.01 19.93
N GLN A 161 -8.31 15.77 20.25
CA GLN A 161 -7.57 14.87 19.35
C GLN A 161 -8.47 14.27 18.26
N HIS A 162 -9.71 13.90 18.61
CA HIS A 162 -10.65 13.28 17.68
C HIS A 162 -12.10 13.56 18.09
N SER A 163 -12.93 13.88 17.11
CA SER A 163 -14.39 13.86 17.20
C SER A 163 -14.92 13.03 16.03
N THR A 164 -15.83 12.10 16.29
CA THR A 164 -16.55 11.41 15.21
C THR A 164 -17.36 12.42 14.40
N VAL A 165 -17.59 12.12 13.12
CA VAL A 165 -18.43 12.92 12.20
C VAL A 165 -19.89 13.06 12.64
N LEU A 166 -20.31 12.33 13.68
CA LEU A 166 -21.63 12.50 14.32
C LEU A 166 -21.75 13.85 15.06
N TYR A 167 -20.63 14.50 15.38
CA TYR A 167 -20.61 15.83 16.00
C TYR A 167 -20.03 16.86 15.02
N LEU A 168 -20.44 18.11 15.18
CA LEU A 168 -19.96 19.21 14.34
C LEU A 168 -18.55 19.63 14.76
N ASN A 169 -17.69 19.84 13.76
CA ASN A 169 -16.38 20.48 13.89
C ASN A 169 -16.14 21.29 12.60
N HIS A 170 -15.78 22.56 12.72
CA HIS A 170 -15.56 23.43 11.55
C HIS A 170 -14.37 23.00 10.70
N ALA A 171 -13.30 22.45 11.31
CA ALA A 171 -12.04 22.18 10.61
C ALA A 171 -12.20 21.24 9.40
N ILE A 172 -13.07 20.22 9.49
CA ILE A 172 -13.36 19.33 8.35
C ILE A 172 -14.16 20.02 7.25
N ALA A 173 -15.09 20.91 7.61
CA ALA A 173 -15.93 21.65 6.66
C ALA A 173 -15.10 22.74 5.94
N ASP A 174 -14.32 23.52 6.68
CA ASP A 174 -13.44 24.55 6.14
C ASP A 174 -12.39 23.93 5.22
N PHE A 175 -11.84 22.76 5.59
CA PHE A 175 -10.89 22.05 4.73
C PHE A 175 -11.56 21.48 3.48
N ALA A 176 -12.79 20.96 3.58
CA ALA A 176 -13.55 20.51 2.42
C ALA A 176 -13.83 21.65 1.44
N GLU A 177 -14.26 22.82 1.94
CA GLU A 177 -14.47 24.02 1.14
C GLU A 177 -13.18 24.48 0.45
N ALA A 178 -12.09 24.59 1.22
CA ALA A 178 -10.79 24.97 0.70
C ALA A 178 -10.32 24.02 -0.41
N LEU A 179 -10.47 22.70 -0.23
CA LEU A 179 -10.09 21.71 -1.23
C LEU A 179 -10.97 21.77 -2.48
N ALA A 180 -12.31 21.80 -2.31
CA ALA A 180 -13.26 21.89 -3.42
C ALA A 180 -13.07 23.16 -4.26
N SER A 181 -12.63 24.27 -3.64
CA SER A 181 -12.30 25.52 -4.35
C SER A 181 -11.14 25.39 -5.34
N LYS A 182 -10.29 24.37 -5.18
CA LYS A 182 -9.13 24.11 -6.05
C LYS A 182 -9.40 23.06 -7.13
N MET A 183 -10.53 22.36 -7.05
CA MET A 183 -10.85 21.27 -7.97
C MET A 183 -11.55 21.78 -9.24
N PRO A 184 -11.23 21.21 -10.42
CA PRO A 184 -11.81 21.65 -11.69
C PRO A 184 -13.28 21.23 -11.84
N GLY A 185 -14.03 21.97 -12.67
CA GLY A 185 -15.40 21.63 -13.06
C GLY A 185 -16.33 21.41 -11.87
N ASP A 186 -17.08 20.30 -11.93
CA ASP A 186 -18.13 19.94 -10.97
C ASP A 186 -17.63 19.15 -9.76
N LEU A 187 -16.32 19.00 -9.58
CA LEU A 187 -15.73 18.32 -8.43
C LEU A 187 -15.85 19.19 -7.17
N LYS A 188 -17.02 19.14 -6.51
CA LYS A 188 -17.38 20.03 -5.38
C LYS A 188 -17.63 19.33 -4.04
N VAL A 189 -17.65 18.00 -4.01
CA VAL A 189 -17.92 17.22 -2.79
C VAL A 189 -16.68 16.42 -2.41
N VAL A 190 -16.31 16.48 -1.14
CA VAL A 190 -15.11 15.82 -0.60
C VAL A 190 -15.52 14.76 0.42
N PHE A 191 -14.95 13.56 0.27
CA PHE A 191 -15.01 12.51 1.29
C PHE A 191 -13.58 12.26 1.78
N PHE A 192 -13.32 12.49 3.06
CA PHE A 192 -12.00 12.28 3.64
C PHE A 192 -11.80 10.82 4.08
N THR A 193 -10.63 10.28 3.76
CA THR A 193 -10.15 8.97 4.21
C THR A 193 -8.78 9.12 4.88
N ASN A 194 -8.31 8.07 5.54
CA ASN A 194 -7.02 8.09 6.24
C ASN A 194 -5.83 7.74 5.32
N SER A 195 -6.11 7.07 4.20
CA SER A 195 -5.08 6.61 3.26
C SER A 195 -5.53 6.69 1.81
N GLY A 196 -4.56 6.68 0.90
CA GLY A 196 -4.80 6.54 -0.54
C GLY A 196 -5.47 5.22 -0.91
N THR A 197 -5.17 4.14 -0.19
CA THR A 197 -5.86 2.84 -0.35
C THR A 197 -7.36 2.97 -0.07
N GLU A 198 -7.73 3.59 1.05
CA GLU A 198 -9.16 3.82 1.39
C GLU A 198 -9.84 4.76 0.39
N ALA A 199 -9.13 5.80 -0.08
CA ALA A 199 -9.65 6.72 -1.09
C ALA A 199 -9.95 5.98 -2.41
N ASN A 200 -9.03 5.12 -2.86
CA ASN A 200 -9.22 4.33 -4.08
C ASN A 200 -10.29 3.25 -3.91
N GLU A 201 -10.38 2.55 -2.76
CA GLU A 201 -11.49 1.63 -2.49
C GLU A 201 -12.85 2.33 -2.60
N LEU A 202 -12.97 3.52 -1.99
CA LEU A 202 -14.19 4.31 -2.08
C LEU A 202 -14.48 4.78 -3.51
N ALA A 203 -13.46 5.24 -4.25
CA ALA A 203 -13.63 5.66 -5.64
C ALA A 203 -14.12 4.50 -6.54
N LEU A 204 -13.51 3.31 -6.40
CA LEU A 204 -13.93 2.11 -7.12
C LEU A 204 -15.37 1.71 -6.74
N MET A 205 -15.72 1.80 -5.45
CA MET A 205 -17.07 1.52 -4.98
C MET A 205 -18.10 2.48 -5.55
N ILE A 206 -17.85 3.80 -5.51
CA ILE A 206 -18.74 4.83 -6.05
C ILE A 206 -18.94 4.63 -7.56
N ALA A 207 -17.87 4.38 -8.30
CA ALA A 207 -17.91 4.14 -9.74
C ALA A 207 -18.82 2.94 -10.08
N ARG A 208 -18.67 1.83 -9.35
CA ARG A 208 -19.50 0.63 -9.52
C ARG A 208 -20.96 0.86 -9.15
N LEU A 209 -21.23 1.56 -8.05
CA LEU A 209 -22.58 1.86 -7.60
C LEU A 209 -23.31 2.79 -8.58
N TYR A 210 -22.61 3.78 -9.12
CA TYR A 210 -23.19 4.75 -10.05
C TYR A 210 -23.50 4.13 -11.41
N THR A 211 -22.57 3.32 -11.95
CA THR A 211 -22.70 2.74 -13.29
C THR A 211 -23.43 1.40 -13.33
N GLY A 212 -23.53 0.70 -12.19
CA GLY A 212 -23.97 -0.69 -12.12
C GLY A 212 -23.00 -1.70 -12.75
N CYS A 213 -21.79 -1.28 -13.12
CA CYS A 213 -20.79 -2.11 -13.80
C CYS A 213 -19.63 -2.43 -12.86
N ASN A 214 -19.23 -3.70 -12.77
CA ASN A 214 -18.18 -4.14 -11.85
C ASN A 214 -16.77 -3.99 -12.43
N ASP A 215 -16.64 -4.09 -13.75
CA ASP A 215 -15.35 -4.09 -14.45
C ASP A 215 -14.69 -2.71 -14.41
N ILE A 216 -13.44 -2.66 -13.96
CA ILE A 216 -12.60 -1.47 -13.92
C ILE A 216 -11.39 -1.71 -14.81
N ILE A 217 -10.95 -0.68 -15.54
CA ILE A 217 -9.69 -0.72 -16.28
C ILE A 217 -8.62 0.01 -15.47
N SER A 218 -7.46 -0.63 -15.31
CA SER A 218 -6.25 -0.07 -14.72
C SER A 218 -5.09 -0.21 -15.70
N LEU A 219 -4.00 0.53 -15.50
CA LEU A 219 -2.79 0.40 -16.31
C LEU A 219 -1.80 -0.58 -15.68
N ARG A 220 -1.11 -1.35 -16.54
CA ARG A 220 0.09 -2.09 -16.12
C ARG A 220 1.08 -1.12 -15.46
N ASN A 221 1.85 -1.64 -14.50
CA ASN A 221 2.77 -0.87 -13.67
C ASN A 221 2.11 0.15 -12.70
N GLY A 222 0.78 0.32 -12.69
CA GLY A 222 0.11 1.20 -11.72
C GLY A 222 0.15 0.69 -10.28
N TYR A 223 0.12 1.60 -9.31
CA TYR A 223 -0.04 1.29 -7.88
C TYR A 223 -1.23 2.06 -7.28
N HIS A 224 -2.24 1.33 -6.79
CA HIS A 224 -3.48 1.91 -6.29
C HIS A 224 -3.81 1.51 -4.84
N GLY A 225 -2.93 0.77 -4.18
CA GLY A 225 -3.08 0.32 -2.80
C GLY A 225 -3.00 -1.20 -2.65
N ASN A 226 -3.16 -1.66 -1.41
CA ASN A 226 -2.93 -3.05 -0.99
C ASN A 226 -4.14 -3.68 -0.27
N ALA A 227 -5.31 -3.03 -0.28
CA ALA A 227 -6.56 -3.65 0.16
C ALA A 227 -7.15 -4.52 -0.95
N ALA A 228 -8.16 -5.34 -0.66
CA ALA A 228 -8.61 -6.39 -1.59
C ALA A 228 -9.03 -5.86 -2.97
N GLY A 229 -9.77 -4.75 -3.04
CA GLY A 229 -10.20 -4.13 -4.31
C GLY A 229 -9.06 -3.39 -4.99
N THR A 230 -8.33 -2.57 -4.24
CA THR A 230 -7.21 -1.76 -4.76
C THR A 230 -6.00 -2.58 -5.19
N MET A 231 -5.72 -3.70 -4.53
CA MET A 231 -4.69 -4.66 -4.95
C MET A 231 -5.04 -5.33 -6.29
N GLY A 232 -6.34 -5.45 -6.59
CA GLY A 232 -6.80 -5.85 -7.93
C GLY A 232 -6.35 -4.84 -8.99
N ALA A 233 -6.53 -3.55 -8.72
CA ALA A 233 -6.14 -2.41 -9.58
C ALA A 233 -4.63 -2.17 -9.65
N THR A 234 -3.89 -2.41 -8.56
CA THR A 234 -2.42 -2.38 -8.56
C THR A 234 -1.89 -3.42 -9.55
N ALA A 235 -0.94 -3.05 -10.40
CA ALA A 235 -0.44 -3.89 -11.49
C ALA A 235 1.06 -4.19 -11.34
N GLN A 236 1.51 -4.38 -10.11
CA GLN A 236 2.90 -4.68 -9.74
C GLN A 236 2.94 -5.98 -8.91
N SER A 237 3.67 -6.98 -9.37
CA SER A 237 3.62 -8.34 -8.81
C SER A 237 4.12 -8.42 -7.36
N ASN A 238 5.12 -7.61 -7.00
CA ASN A 238 5.66 -7.50 -5.64
C ASN A 238 4.68 -6.89 -4.62
N TRP A 239 3.59 -6.28 -5.09
CA TRP A 239 2.51 -5.73 -4.26
C TRP A 239 1.21 -6.54 -4.35
N LYS A 240 1.27 -7.75 -4.90
CA LYS A 240 0.12 -8.66 -4.99
C LYS A 240 0.30 -9.86 -4.08
N PHE A 241 -0.78 -10.24 -3.41
CA PHE A 241 -0.93 -11.52 -2.74
C PHE A 241 -1.72 -12.49 -3.61
N ASN A 242 -1.46 -13.79 -3.43
CA ASN A 242 -2.19 -14.86 -4.11
C ASN A 242 -3.59 -15.05 -3.50
N VAL A 243 -4.47 -14.08 -3.77
CA VAL A 243 -5.88 -14.09 -3.39
C VAL A 243 -6.74 -13.81 -4.62
N VAL A 244 -8.02 -14.14 -4.53
CA VAL A 244 -8.97 -13.87 -5.61
C VAL A 244 -9.07 -12.36 -5.85
N GLN A 245 -8.85 -11.95 -7.09
CA GLN A 245 -9.00 -10.56 -7.58
C GLN A 245 -10.03 -10.60 -8.71
N THR A 246 -11.05 -9.72 -8.68
CA THR A 246 -12.15 -9.72 -9.66
C THR A 246 -12.47 -8.32 -10.14
N GLY A 247 -13.03 -8.24 -11.36
CA GLY A 247 -13.56 -7.00 -11.92
C GLY A 247 -12.52 -5.92 -12.21
N VAL A 248 -11.27 -6.32 -12.51
CA VAL A 248 -10.21 -5.41 -12.92
C VAL A 248 -9.46 -5.99 -14.12
N HIS A 249 -9.24 -5.15 -15.14
CA HIS A 249 -8.49 -5.47 -16.35
C HIS A 249 -7.29 -4.52 -16.50
N HIS A 250 -6.15 -5.02 -16.94
CA HIS A 250 -4.90 -4.24 -17.00
C HIS A 250 -4.48 -3.93 -18.45
N ALA A 251 -4.74 -2.71 -18.88
CA ALA A 251 -4.28 -2.18 -20.16
C ALA A 251 -2.77 -1.91 -20.16
N LEU A 252 -2.18 -1.89 -21.36
CA LEU A 252 -0.76 -1.61 -21.56
C LEU A 252 -0.39 -0.22 -21.02
N ASN A 253 0.77 -0.14 -20.36
CA ASN A 253 1.30 1.12 -19.86
C ASN A 253 1.85 1.97 -21.03
N PRO A 254 1.38 3.21 -21.25
CA PRO A 254 1.89 4.11 -22.28
C PRO A 254 3.24 4.72 -21.87
N ASP A 255 4.28 3.89 -21.80
CA ASP A 255 5.66 4.31 -21.55
C ASP A 255 6.35 4.67 -22.88
N PRO A 256 6.66 5.96 -23.15
CA PRO A 256 7.29 6.37 -24.41
C PRO A 256 8.69 5.80 -24.64
N PHE A 257 9.37 5.36 -23.58
CA PHE A 257 10.75 4.88 -23.63
C PHE A 257 10.83 3.35 -23.75
N ARG A 258 10.04 2.59 -22.97
CA ARG A 258 10.10 1.11 -22.95
C ARG A 258 8.81 0.43 -23.40
N GLY A 259 7.75 1.19 -23.62
CA GLY A 259 6.45 0.64 -23.97
C GLY A 259 6.42 0.05 -25.38
N ALA A 260 5.54 -0.93 -25.60
CA ALA A 260 5.41 -1.66 -26.86
C ALA A 260 5.18 -0.77 -28.09
N PHE A 261 4.63 0.44 -27.90
CA PHE A 261 4.28 1.36 -28.97
C PHE A 261 5.01 2.71 -28.88
N GLY A 262 5.99 2.85 -27.98
CA GLY A 262 6.69 4.12 -27.77
C GLY A 262 5.72 5.27 -27.49
N SER A 263 5.87 6.39 -28.20
CA SER A 263 5.01 7.57 -28.02
C SER A 263 3.67 7.52 -28.77
N ASP A 264 3.32 6.39 -29.42
CA ASP A 264 2.07 6.23 -30.17
C ASP A 264 0.88 5.97 -29.23
N GLY A 265 0.32 7.04 -28.67
CA GLY A 265 -0.79 7.00 -27.72
C GLY A 265 -2.07 6.36 -28.28
N GLU A 266 -2.31 6.43 -29.59
CA GLU A 266 -3.50 5.84 -30.20
C GLU A 266 -3.47 4.31 -30.14
N LYS A 267 -2.29 3.69 -30.26
CA LYS A 267 -2.15 2.24 -30.07
C LYS A 267 -2.49 1.80 -28.65
N TYR A 268 -2.10 2.58 -27.65
CA TYR A 268 -2.48 2.31 -26.25
C TYR A 268 -3.98 2.50 -26.01
N ALA A 269 -4.59 3.52 -26.61
CA ALA A 269 -6.04 3.71 -26.55
C ALA A 269 -6.79 2.54 -27.20
N ARG A 270 -6.26 1.97 -28.31
CA ARG A 270 -6.83 0.77 -28.93
C ARG A 270 -6.76 -0.46 -28.02
N ASP A 271 -5.68 -0.65 -27.27
CA ASP A 271 -5.59 -1.74 -26.27
C ASP A 271 -6.68 -1.62 -25.18
N VAL A 272 -6.97 -0.40 -24.71
CA VAL A 272 -8.10 -0.15 -23.79
C VAL A 272 -9.44 -0.52 -24.44
N GLN A 273 -9.65 -0.14 -25.71
CA GLN A 273 -10.87 -0.48 -26.46
C GLN A 273 -11.02 -1.99 -26.63
N GLU A 274 -9.96 -2.71 -27.00
CA GLU A 274 -9.96 -4.17 -27.14
C GLU A 274 -10.29 -4.87 -25.82
N ILE A 275 -9.78 -4.36 -24.69
CA ILE A 275 -10.15 -4.88 -23.36
C ILE A 275 -11.65 -4.70 -23.10
N ILE A 276 -12.23 -3.54 -23.44
CA ILE A 276 -13.67 -3.32 -23.27
C ILE A 276 -14.46 -4.32 -24.13
N GLU A 277 -14.08 -4.50 -25.39
CA GLU A 277 -14.79 -5.35 -26.34
C GLU A 277 -14.68 -6.84 -26.05
N PHE A 278 -13.50 -7.32 -25.65
CA PHE A 278 -13.22 -8.76 -25.52
C PHE A 278 -13.04 -9.24 -24.08
N GLY A 279 -12.78 -8.33 -23.13
CA GLY A 279 -12.55 -8.65 -21.72
C GLY A 279 -13.73 -8.32 -20.81
N THR A 280 -14.68 -7.49 -21.26
CA THR A 280 -15.81 -7.03 -20.44
C THR A 280 -17.16 -7.28 -21.12
N THR A 281 -18.24 -6.78 -20.52
CA THR A 281 -19.59 -6.80 -21.12
C THR A 281 -19.83 -5.69 -22.16
N GLY A 282 -18.76 -5.02 -22.62
CA GLY A 282 -18.83 -3.79 -23.42
C GLY A 282 -19.14 -2.54 -22.59
N ARG A 283 -19.18 -2.67 -21.26
CA ARG A 283 -19.40 -1.57 -20.31
C ARG A 283 -18.46 -1.74 -19.11
N VAL A 284 -17.95 -0.61 -18.61
CA VAL A 284 -17.04 -0.56 -17.47
C VAL A 284 -17.56 0.42 -16.43
N GLY A 285 -17.24 0.16 -15.16
CA GLY A 285 -17.53 1.08 -14.07
C GLY A 285 -16.61 2.30 -14.06
N GLY A 286 -15.39 2.16 -14.59
CA GLY A 286 -14.45 3.27 -14.70
C GLY A 286 -13.07 2.85 -15.18
N PHE A 287 -12.23 3.87 -15.38
CA PHE A 287 -10.81 3.76 -15.67
C PHE A 287 -10.04 4.46 -14.54
N ILE A 288 -9.12 3.75 -13.89
CA ILE A 288 -8.27 4.29 -12.84
C ILE A 288 -6.82 4.34 -13.33
N SER A 289 -6.17 5.48 -13.14
CA SER A 289 -4.76 5.67 -13.50
C SER A 289 -4.13 6.78 -12.67
N GLU A 290 -2.85 6.63 -12.41
CA GLU A 290 -2.01 7.73 -11.91
C GLU A 290 -1.78 8.74 -13.05
N ALA A 291 -1.83 10.05 -12.76
CA ALA A 291 -1.53 11.07 -13.75
C ALA A 291 -0.09 10.94 -14.30
N ILE A 292 0.84 10.55 -13.41
CA ILE A 292 2.21 10.12 -13.74
C ILE A 292 2.49 8.93 -12.84
N GLN A 293 2.83 7.78 -13.42
CA GLN A 293 3.21 6.59 -12.65
C GLN A 293 4.59 6.77 -12.03
N VAL A 294 4.67 6.71 -10.71
CA VAL A 294 5.91 6.98 -9.94
C VAL A 294 6.62 5.69 -9.51
N PHE A 295 5.87 4.63 -9.25
CA PHE A 295 6.43 3.33 -8.93
C PHE A 295 6.60 2.53 -10.23
N GLN A 296 7.82 2.49 -10.75
CA GLN A 296 8.13 1.61 -11.87
C GLN A 296 8.77 0.33 -11.36
N TYR A 297 8.01 -0.77 -11.40
CA TYR A 297 8.58 -2.10 -11.20
C TYR A 297 9.30 -2.50 -12.48
N GLN A 298 10.64 -2.52 -12.42
CA GLN A 298 11.46 -3.03 -13.49
C GLN A 298 11.69 -4.52 -13.25
N SER A 299 11.09 -5.41 -14.05
CA SER A 299 11.66 -6.74 -14.18
C SER A 299 12.96 -6.58 -14.97
N VAL A 300 14.09 -6.57 -14.27
CA VAL A 300 15.38 -6.88 -14.89
C VAL A 300 15.27 -8.35 -15.32
N GLY A 301 14.98 -8.57 -16.60
CA GLY A 301 15.10 -9.85 -17.26
C GLY A 301 16.55 -10.16 -17.60
#